data_AF-A0A6I1G8V8-F1
#
_entry.id   AF-A0A6I1G8V8-F1
#
_cell.length_a   1.000
_cell.length_b   1.000
_cell.length_c   1.000
_cell.angle_alpha   90.00
_cell.angle_beta   90.00
_cell.angle_gamma   90.00
#
_symmetry.space_group_name_H-M   'P 1'
#
loop_
_entity.id
_entity.type
_entity.pdbx_description
1 polymer ?
#
loop_
_entity_poly.entity_id
_entity_poly.type
_entity_poly.pdbx_seq_one_letter_code
_entity_poly.pdbx_strand_id
1 'polypeptide(L)'
;MKAMLWKDWILLRRNPLYLAFGISLWLFIPVMIAVLSVSDPTNPATIDGLSAAQTLAPWYGFLGSELAICTLMANPNAMDMSASVEVDGTLESWRASGRSMLQYCIAKSLLPMLIAEIMSLSILGYLAWVGLTRWNSDAIPEIVCIVLTPAVIAFAGEQILLASHAASVGAFSVVSLVSSVPMPVFIIVMLTTSAAWALIALIAFGILAIALSIISAHRRYPTTLQPIL
;
A
#
# COMPACT_ATOMS: atom_id res chain seq x y z
N MET A 1 -13.21 8.78 11.46
CA MET A 1 -11.87 8.17 11.31
C MET A 1 -11.73 6.89 12.13
N LYS A 2 -11.65 6.94 13.46
CA LYS A 2 -11.47 5.72 14.31
C LYS A 2 -12.48 4.60 14.02
N ALA A 3 -13.77 4.94 13.86
CA ALA A 3 -14.81 3.95 13.56
C ALA A 3 -14.64 3.27 12.19
N MET A 4 -14.15 4.00 11.17
CA MET A 4 -13.85 3.43 9.84
C MET A 4 -12.66 2.50 9.93
N LEU A 5 -11.56 2.94 10.55
CA LEU A 5 -10.38 2.10 10.77
C LEU A 5 -10.75 0.81 11.50
N TRP A 6 -11.60 0.89 12.52
CA TRP A 6 -12.06 -0.27 13.28
C TRP A 6 -12.96 -1.20 12.47
N LYS A 7 -13.87 -0.66 11.65
CA LYS A 7 -14.69 -1.45 10.71
C LYS A 7 -13.76 -2.22 9.76
N ASP A 8 -12.86 -1.50 9.09
CA ASP A 8 -11.97 -2.07 8.08
C ASP A 8 -11.06 -3.13 8.73
N TRP A 9 -10.52 -2.88 9.93
CA TRP A 9 -9.75 -3.87 10.69
C TRP A 9 -10.55 -5.14 11.00
N ILE A 10 -11.82 -5.01 11.41
CA ILE A 10 -12.68 -6.16 11.71
C ILE A 10 -12.95 -7.00 10.46
N LEU A 11 -13.14 -6.36 9.31
CA LEU A 11 -13.36 -7.06 8.04
C LEU A 11 -12.08 -7.81 7.64
N LEU A 12 -10.94 -7.12 7.68
CA LEU A 12 -9.65 -7.69 7.31
C LEU A 12 -9.29 -8.93 8.16
N ARG A 13 -9.37 -8.81 9.49
CA ARG A 13 -8.97 -9.90 10.41
C ARG A 13 -9.85 -11.14 10.31
N ARG A 14 -11.05 -11.01 9.74
CA ARG A 14 -12.01 -12.12 9.56
C ARG A 14 -11.95 -12.70 8.15
N ASN A 15 -11.28 -12.01 7.22
CA ASN A 15 -11.20 -12.45 5.85
C ASN A 15 -10.18 -13.61 5.72
N PRO A 16 -10.63 -14.81 5.30
CA PRO A 16 -9.76 -15.98 5.22
C PRO A 16 -8.68 -15.84 4.14
N LEU A 17 -8.95 -15.11 3.05
CA LEU A 17 -7.97 -14.86 1.99
C LEU A 17 -6.85 -13.96 2.48
N TYR A 18 -7.18 -12.89 3.19
CA TYR A 18 -6.15 -12.02 3.78
C TYR A 18 -5.31 -12.78 4.81
N LEU A 19 -5.93 -13.59 5.66
CA LEU A 19 -5.19 -14.41 6.61
C LEU A 19 -4.26 -15.42 5.89
N ALA A 20 -4.76 -16.11 4.87
CA ALA A 20 -3.95 -17.08 4.14
C ALA A 20 -2.80 -16.41 3.38
N PHE A 21 -3.08 -15.41 2.54
CA PHE A 21 -2.07 -14.76 1.71
C PHE A 21 -1.18 -13.80 2.49
N GLY A 22 -1.74 -13.00 3.39
CA GLY A 22 -0.99 -12.03 4.20
C GLY A 22 -0.01 -12.72 5.15
N ILE A 23 -0.44 -13.79 5.84
CA ILE A 23 0.46 -14.57 6.70
C ILE A 23 1.50 -15.31 5.84
N SER A 24 1.10 -15.89 4.70
CA SER A 24 2.06 -16.55 3.79
C SER A 24 3.11 -15.58 3.28
N LEU A 25 2.72 -14.37 2.88
CA LEU A 25 3.62 -13.33 2.42
C LEU A 25 4.58 -12.92 3.55
N TRP A 26 4.09 -12.81 4.79
CA TRP A 26 4.93 -12.51 5.94
C TRP A 26 5.94 -13.62 6.27
N LEU A 27 5.51 -14.89 6.20
CA LEU A 27 6.36 -16.07 6.40
C LEU A 27 7.36 -16.30 5.25
N PHE A 28 7.10 -15.73 4.08
CA PHE A 28 7.99 -15.85 2.92
C PHE A 28 9.24 -14.97 3.03
N ILE A 29 9.20 -13.92 3.86
CA ILE A 29 10.33 -13.01 4.13
C ILE A 29 11.60 -13.79 4.55
N PRO A 30 11.59 -14.61 5.61
CA PRO A 30 12.79 -15.34 6.03
C PRO A 30 13.26 -16.36 4.99
N VAL A 31 12.35 -16.97 4.22
CA VAL A 31 12.71 -17.93 3.15
C VAL A 31 13.46 -17.23 2.03
N MET A 32 12.98 -16.07 1.57
CA MET A 32 13.65 -15.29 0.54
C MET A 32 15.03 -14.79 0.99
N ILE A 33 15.14 -14.30 2.23
CA ILE A 33 16.42 -13.86 2.77
C ILE A 33 17.39 -15.05 2.88
N ALA A 34 16.92 -16.23 3.30
CA ALA A 34 17.74 -17.43 3.35
C ALA A 34 18.23 -17.87 1.96
N VAL A 35 17.36 -17.86 0.95
CA VAL A 35 17.75 -18.17 -0.44
C VAL A 35 18.81 -17.19 -0.95
N LEU A 36 18.60 -15.88 -0.75
CA LEU A 36 19.58 -14.85 -1.12
C LEU A 36 20.92 -15.05 -0.39
N SER A 37 20.87 -15.47 0.88
CA SER A 37 22.07 -15.76 1.70
C SER A 37 22.80 -17.04 1.28
N VAL A 38 22.10 -18.03 0.71
CA VAL A 38 22.65 -19.32 0.27
C VAL A 38 23.25 -19.24 -1.15
N SER A 39 22.90 -18.23 -1.95
CA SER A 39 23.47 -18.06 -3.30
C SER A 39 24.98 -17.75 -3.35
N ASP A 40 25.62 -17.38 -2.24
CA ASP A 40 27.09 -17.37 -2.10
C ASP A 40 27.51 -17.63 -0.63
N PRO A 41 27.51 -18.90 -0.18
CA PRO A 41 27.78 -19.26 1.21
C PRO A 41 29.26 -19.06 1.60
N THR A 42 30.12 -18.75 0.62
CA THR A 42 31.54 -18.48 0.81
C THR A 42 31.87 -16.99 0.99
N ASN A 43 30.93 -16.09 0.71
CA ASN A 43 31.19 -14.65 0.82
C ASN A 43 29.94 -13.85 1.24
N PRO A 44 29.48 -13.94 2.50
CA PRO A 44 28.33 -13.17 3.00
C PRO A 44 28.52 -11.63 2.96
N ALA A 45 29.70 -11.14 2.54
CA ALA A 45 29.97 -9.73 2.28
C ALA A 45 29.49 -9.23 0.90
N THR A 46 28.98 -10.08 0.01
CA THR A 46 28.53 -9.67 -1.34
C THR A 46 27.05 -9.27 -1.42
N ILE A 47 26.23 -9.58 -0.42
CA ILE A 47 24.85 -9.09 -0.37
C ILE A 47 24.87 -7.70 0.26
N ASP A 48 24.73 -6.68 -0.59
CA ASP A 48 24.44 -5.34 -0.11
C ASP A 48 23.02 -5.31 0.47
N GLY A 49 22.90 -5.48 1.79
CA GLY A 49 21.63 -5.51 2.50
C GLY A 49 20.81 -4.22 2.34
N LEU A 50 21.46 -3.10 1.98
CA LEU A 50 20.78 -1.84 1.68
C LEU A 50 20.06 -1.92 0.33
N SER A 51 20.72 -2.42 -0.72
CA SER A 51 20.08 -2.68 -2.02
C SER A 51 18.93 -3.70 -1.92
N ALA A 52 19.10 -4.73 -1.08
CA ALA A 52 18.06 -5.71 -0.79
C ALA A 52 16.86 -5.05 -0.08
N ALA A 53 17.11 -4.19 0.89
CA ALA A 53 16.07 -3.41 1.57
C ALA A 53 15.33 -2.46 0.60
N GLN A 54 16.06 -1.75 -0.26
CA GLN A 54 15.51 -0.83 -1.26
C GLN A 54 14.56 -1.51 -2.24
N THR A 55 14.78 -2.79 -2.52
CA THR A 55 13.95 -3.54 -3.47
C THR A 55 12.83 -4.29 -2.74
N LEU A 56 13.16 -5.06 -1.70
CA LEU A 56 12.21 -5.98 -1.07
C LEU A 56 11.20 -5.27 -0.17
N ALA A 57 11.63 -4.26 0.61
CA ALA A 57 10.72 -3.59 1.54
C ALA A 57 9.54 -2.89 0.82
N PRO A 58 9.75 -2.17 -0.30
CA PRO A 58 8.65 -1.66 -1.12
C PRO A 58 7.76 -2.76 -1.70
N TRP A 59 8.32 -3.89 -2.17
CA TRP A 59 7.54 -5.02 -2.71
C TRP A 59 6.58 -5.62 -1.71
N TYR A 60 7.06 -5.96 -0.52
CA TYR A 60 6.19 -6.59 0.48
C TYR A 60 5.21 -5.60 1.09
N GLY A 61 5.62 -4.34 1.31
CA GLY A 61 4.70 -3.31 1.78
C GLY A 61 3.59 -3.03 0.76
N PHE A 62 3.92 -2.97 -0.53
CA PHE A 62 2.92 -2.83 -1.60
C PHE A 62 2.00 -4.05 -1.68
N LEU A 63 2.54 -5.27 -1.78
CA LEU A 63 1.71 -6.47 -1.90
C LEU A 63 0.80 -6.69 -0.69
N GLY A 64 1.29 -6.41 0.52
CA GLY A 64 0.49 -6.48 1.74
C GLY A 64 -0.66 -5.48 1.75
N SER A 65 -0.41 -4.24 1.31
CA SER A 65 -1.45 -3.21 1.24
C SER A 65 -2.45 -3.44 0.11
N GLU A 66 -2.02 -3.87 -1.07
CA GLU A 66 -2.91 -4.19 -2.19
C GLU A 66 -3.84 -5.37 -1.84
N LEU A 67 -3.30 -6.41 -1.18
CA LEU A 67 -4.10 -7.52 -0.66
C LEU A 67 -5.13 -7.04 0.37
N ALA A 68 -4.73 -6.10 1.25
CA ALA A 68 -5.65 -5.53 2.21
C ALA A 68 -6.77 -4.75 1.52
N ILE A 69 -6.45 -3.89 0.54
CA ILE A 69 -7.44 -3.12 -0.21
C ILE A 69 -8.44 -4.05 -0.91
N CYS A 70 -7.94 -5.06 -1.63
CA CYS A 70 -8.77 -6.02 -2.37
C CYS A 70 -9.67 -6.89 -1.48
N THR A 71 -9.30 -7.09 -0.20
CA THR A 71 -10.09 -7.92 0.74
C THR A 71 -11.03 -7.09 1.63
N LEU A 72 -10.74 -5.79 1.81
CA LEU A 72 -11.54 -4.86 2.62
C LEU A 72 -12.84 -4.45 1.95
N MET A 73 -12.82 -4.20 0.64
CA MET A 73 -13.94 -3.55 -0.05
C MET A 73 -15.17 -4.45 -0.24
N ALA A 74 -15.05 -5.77 -0.03
CA ALA A 74 -16.17 -6.69 -0.22
C ALA A 74 -16.24 -7.89 0.73
N ASN A 75 -15.28 -8.04 1.66
CA ASN A 75 -15.07 -9.27 2.43
C ASN A 75 -15.26 -10.56 1.60
N PRO A 76 -14.59 -10.66 0.43
CA PRO A 76 -14.76 -11.82 -0.43
C PRO A 76 -14.15 -13.04 0.24
N ASN A 77 -14.86 -14.17 0.21
CA ASN A 77 -14.33 -15.47 0.65
C ASN A 77 -13.65 -16.24 -0.50
N ALA A 78 -13.77 -15.76 -1.74
CA ALA A 78 -13.18 -16.33 -2.94
C ALA A 78 -12.58 -15.22 -3.81
N MET A 79 -11.47 -15.51 -4.50
CA MET A 79 -10.84 -14.61 -5.45
C MET A 79 -11.36 -14.93 -6.86
N ASP A 80 -12.08 -14.02 -7.50
CA ASP A 80 -12.65 -14.17 -8.83
C ASP A 80 -12.15 -13.03 -9.73
N MET A 81 -11.35 -13.35 -10.74
CA MET A 81 -10.78 -12.35 -11.67
C MET A 81 -11.82 -11.67 -12.58
N SER A 82 -13.07 -12.14 -12.57
CA SER A 82 -14.17 -11.63 -13.40
C SER A 82 -15.25 -10.87 -12.62
N ALA A 83 -15.11 -10.73 -11.30
CA ALA A 83 -16.13 -10.10 -10.47
C ALA A 83 -16.32 -8.63 -10.84
N SER A 84 -17.59 -8.20 -10.91
CA SER A 84 -17.93 -6.80 -11.14
C SER A 84 -17.45 -5.92 -10.00
N VAL A 85 -16.99 -4.73 -10.36
CA VAL A 85 -16.59 -3.68 -9.45
C VAL A 85 -17.80 -3.20 -8.62
N GLU A 86 -17.73 -3.27 -7.28
CA GLU A 86 -18.80 -2.82 -6.38
C GLU A 86 -18.35 -1.67 -5.48
N VAL A 87 -19.18 -0.65 -5.26
CA VAL A 87 -18.84 0.47 -4.38
C VAL A 87 -19.00 0.07 -2.91
N ASP A 88 -18.01 0.36 -2.06
CA ASP A 88 -18.00 0.07 -0.60
C ASP A 88 -19.17 0.69 0.21
N GLY A 89 -20.05 1.49 -0.41
CA GLY A 89 -21.25 2.07 0.20
C GLY A 89 -21.03 3.08 1.33
N THR A 90 -19.79 3.22 1.83
CA THR A 90 -19.44 4.16 2.91
C THR A 90 -19.33 5.61 2.45
N LEU A 91 -19.15 5.83 1.14
CA LEU A 91 -19.01 7.17 0.56
C LEU A 91 -20.28 8.00 0.77
N GLU A 92 -21.45 7.43 0.49
CA GLU A 92 -22.73 8.15 0.56
C GLU A 92 -23.11 8.50 2.00
N SER A 93 -22.93 7.56 2.92
CA SER A 93 -23.13 7.80 4.35
C SER A 93 -22.15 8.83 4.91
N TRP A 94 -20.89 8.85 4.45
CA TRP A 94 -19.93 9.87 4.84
C TRP A 94 -20.33 11.26 4.33
N ARG A 95 -20.79 11.35 3.08
CA ARG A 95 -21.26 12.61 2.49
C ARG A 95 -22.50 13.14 3.20
N ALA A 96 -23.45 12.28 3.54
CA ALA A 96 -24.63 12.64 4.32
C ALA A 96 -24.28 13.20 5.72
N SER A 97 -23.11 12.85 6.26
CA SER A 97 -22.65 13.38 7.55
C SER A 97 -22.09 14.82 7.50
N GLY A 98 -21.97 15.42 6.31
CA GLY A 98 -21.44 16.79 6.14
C GLY A 98 -19.94 16.95 6.40
N ARG A 99 -19.21 15.85 6.58
CA ARG A 99 -17.76 15.85 6.85
C ARG A 99 -16.96 16.02 5.56
N SER A 100 -15.72 16.51 5.70
CA SER A 100 -14.86 16.76 4.53
C SER A 100 -14.47 15.46 3.83
N MET A 101 -14.36 15.53 2.50
CA MET A 101 -13.93 14.41 1.65
C MET A 101 -12.45 14.08 1.87
N LEU A 102 -11.62 15.07 2.21
CA LEU A 102 -10.22 14.84 2.59
C LEU A 102 -10.12 13.88 3.80
N GLN A 103 -10.97 14.07 4.81
CA GLN A 103 -11.00 13.17 5.97
C GLN A 103 -11.46 11.75 5.60
N TYR A 104 -12.31 11.60 4.60
CA TYR A 104 -12.71 10.29 4.07
C TYR A 104 -11.53 9.58 3.41
N CYS A 105 -10.86 10.26 2.47
CA CYS A 105 -9.69 9.74 1.76
C CYS A 105 -8.60 9.29 2.74
N ILE A 106 -8.29 10.13 3.73
CA ILE A 106 -7.32 9.78 4.77
C ILE A 106 -7.81 8.57 5.57
N ALA A 107 -9.07 8.58 6.04
CA ALA A 107 -9.60 7.50 6.88
C ALA A 107 -9.54 6.13 6.19
N LYS A 108 -9.83 6.06 4.89
CA LYS A 108 -9.83 4.83 4.11
C LYS A 108 -8.43 4.29 3.84
N SER A 109 -7.48 5.16 3.55
CA SER A 109 -6.09 4.74 3.29
C SER A 109 -5.30 4.36 4.55
N LEU A 110 -5.77 4.71 5.75
CA LEU A 110 -5.01 4.46 6.99
C LEU A 110 -4.67 2.97 7.21
N LEU A 111 -5.61 2.06 6.99
CA LEU A 111 -5.36 0.64 7.24
C LEU A 111 -4.37 0.04 6.22
N PRO A 112 -4.56 0.22 4.89
CA PRO A 112 -3.56 -0.18 3.91
C PRO A 112 -2.17 0.41 4.17
N MET A 113 -2.08 1.68 4.55
CA MET A 113 -0.80 2.32 4.91
C MET A 113 -0.14 1.64 6.11
N LEU A 114 -0.90 1.37 7.18
CA LEU A 114 -0.37 0.69 8.36
C LEU A 114 0.14 -0.72 8.03
N ILE A 115 -0.55 -1.45 7.17
CA ILE A 115 -0.13 -2.78 6.73
C ILE A 115 1.15 -2.68 5.90
N ALA A 116 1.22 -1.71 4.99
CA ALA A 116 2.41 -1.48 4.17
C ALA A 116 3.65 -1.24 5.05
N GLU A 117 3.51 -0.42 6.08
CA GLU A 117 4.58 -0.10 7.03
C GLU A 117 4.97 -1.29 7.91
N ILE A 118 4.00 -2.05 8.42
CA ILE A 118 4.31 -3.24 9.24
C ILE A 118 5.09 -4.27 8.41
N MET A 119 4.69 -4.47 7.15
CA MET A 119 5.38 -5.39 6.24
C MET A 119 6.80 -4.89 5.89
N SER A 120 6.95 -3.60 5.54
CA SER A 120 8.26 -3.03 5.20
C SER A 120 9.23 -3.03 6.39
N LEU A 121 8.77 -2.63 7.58
CA LEU A 121 9.57 -2.63 8.81
C LEU A 121 9.96 -4.05 9.23
N SER A 122 9.11 -5.05 8.98
CA SER A 122 9.46 -6.44 9.29
C SER A 122 10.65 -6.93 8.45
N ILE A 123 10.78 -6.49 7.20
CA ILE A 123 11.95 -6.80 6.35
C ILE A 123 13.19 -6.10 6.87
N LEU A 124 13.10 -4.80 7.18
CA LEU A 124 14.23 -4.05 7.73
C LEU A 124 14.71 -4.66 9.05
N GLY A 125 13.77 -5.05 9.92
CA GLY A 125 14.06 -5.75 11.17
C GLY A 125 14.76 -7.09 10.95
N TYR A 126 14.30 -7.88 9.97
CA TYR A 126 14.94 -9.15 9.62
C TYR A 126 16.35 -8.97 9.03
N LEU A 127 16.53 -8.00 8.11
CA LEU A 127 17.84 -7.70 7.53
C LEU A 127 18.83 -7.19 8.57
N ALA A 128 18.36 -6.38 9.52
CA ALA A 128 19.15 -5.93 10.67
C ALA A 128 19.51 -7.10 11.60
N TRP A 129 18.56 -8.00 11.90
CA TRP A 129 18.79 -9.17 12.75
C TRP A 129 19.83 -10.12 12.18
N VAL A 130 19.78 -10.39 10.86
CA VAL A 130 20.76 -11.26 10.17
C VAL A 130 22.12 -10.57 9.99
N GLY A 131 22.22 -9.27 10.28
CA GLY A 131 23.46 -8.50 10.18
C GLY A 131 23.85 -8.12 8.75
N LEU A 132 22.90 -8.20 7.79
CA LEU A 132 23.12 -7.89 6.38
C LEU A 132 23.13 -6.38 6.10
N THR A 133 22.56 -5.57 6.98
CA THR A 133 22.54 -4.11 6.88
C THR A 133 23.49 -3.49 7.90
N ARG A 134 24.50 -2.76 7.44
CA ARG A 134 25.32 -1.87 8.29
C ARG A 134 24.75 -0.47 8.21
N TRP A 135 24.08 -0.05 9.28
CA TRP A 135 23.40 1.24 9.38
C TRP A 135 24.44 2.33 9.67
N ASN A 136 24.96 2.97 8.63
CA ASN A 136 25.82 4.14 8.78
C ASN A 136 24.98 5.42 8.82
N SER A 137 25.51 6.51 9.39
CA SER A 137 24.84 7.82 9.43
C SER A 137 24.47 8.35 8.05
N ASP A 138 25.24 7.99 7.03
CA ASP A 138 25.02 8.41 5.65
C ASP A 138 23.85 7.67 4.98
N ALA A 139 23.41 6.53 5.53
CA ALA A 139 22.30 5.72 4.99
C ALA A 139 20.92 6.16 5.52
N ILE A 140 20.85 7.02 6.54
CA ILE A 140 19.60 7.51 7.14
C ILE A 140 18.59 8.04 6.11
N PRO A 141 18.96 8.91 5.14
CA PRO A 141 17.98 9.40 4.15
C PRO A 141 17.43 8.29 3.24
N GLU A 142 18.24 7.29 2.91
CA GLU A 142 17.80 6.14 2.12
C GLU A 142 16.81 5.29 2.90
N ILE A 143 17.11 4.99 4.17
CA ILE A 143 16.21 4.26 5.06
C ILE A 143 14.86 4.96 5.18
N VAL A 144 14.87 6.28 5.41
CA VAL A 144 13.64 7.08 5.52
C VAL A 144 12.83 6.98 4.22
N CYS A 145 13.50 7.04 3.06
CA CYS A 145 12.86 6.85 1.78
C CYS A 145 12.25 5.44 1.65
N ILE A 146 12.99 4.38 1.99
CA ILE A 146 12.55 2.99 1.93
C ILE A 146 11.30 2.76 2.79
N VAL A 147 11.27 3.33 4.01
CA VAL A 147 10.14 3.17 4.94
C VAL A 147 8.90 3.91 4.44
N LEU A 148 9.04 5.18 4.06
CA LEU A 148 7.90 6.01 3.63
C LEU A 148 7.28 5.56 2.29
N THR A 149 8.08 4.94 1.43
CA THR A 149 7.68 4.52 0.07
C THR A 149 6.43 3.64 0.07
N PRO A 150 6.40 2.49 0.75
CA PRO A 150 5.22 1.64 0.82
C PRO A 150 3.97 2.35 1.33
N ALA A 151 4.06 3.21 2.34
CA ALA A 151 2.91 3.95 2.84
C ALA A 151 2.35 4.92 1.81
N VAL A 152 3.21 5.70 1.13
CA VAL A 152 2.74 6.66 0.13
C VAL A 152 2.18 5.96 -1.11
N ILE A 153 2.78 4.84 -1.53
CA ILE A 153 2.26 4.04 -2.65
C ILE A 153 0.92 3.40 -2.26
N ALA A 154 0.80 2.79 -1.08
CA ALA A 154 -0.45 2.22 -0.59
C ALA A 154 -1.56 3.27 -0.51
N PHE A 155 -1.20 4.46 -0.04
CA PHE A 155 -2.10 5.59 0.00
C PHE A 155 -2.55 6.03 -1.40
N ALA A 156 -1.62 6.21 -2.33
CA ALA A 156 -1.93 6.61 -3.70
C ALA A 156 -2.73 5.53 -4.46
N GLY A 157 -2.41 4.25 -4.25
CA GLY A 157 -3.15 3.11 -4.78
C GLY A 157 -4.61 3.13 -4.34
N GLU A 158 -4.86 3.31 -3.03
CA GLU A 158 -6.21 3.48 -2.50
C GLU A 158 -6.92 4.70 -3.13
N GLN A 159 -6.23 5.83 -3.31
CA GLN A 159 -6.84 7.00 -3.96
C GLN A 159 -7.20 6.74 -5.44
N ILE A 160 -6.36 5.99 -6.17
CA ILE A 160 -6.64 5.60 -7.56
C ILE A 160 -7.87 4.67 -7.62
N LEU A 161 -7.98 3.72 -6.69
CA LEU A 161 -9.10 2.79 -6.61
C LEU A 161 -10.40 3.52 -6.23
N LEU A 162 -10.35 4.42 -5.24
CA LEU A 162 -11.48 5.29 -4.90
C LEU A 162 -11.90 6.19 -6.08
N ALA A 163 -10.93 6.77 -6.80
CA ALA A 163 -11.20 7.65 -7.95
C ALA A 163 -11.72 6.90 -9.18
N SER A 164 -11.42 5.62 -9.34
CA SER A 164 -11.87 4.78 -10.46
C SER A 164 -13.19 4.05 -10.19
N HIS A 165 -13.72 4.16 -8.97
CA HIS A 165 -14.76 3.27 -8.45
C HIS A 165 -14.38 1.79 -8.47
N ALA A 166 -13.15 1.43 -8.86
CA ALA A 166 -12.68 0.06 -9.00
C ALA A 166 -12.39 -0.56 -7.64
N ALA A 167 -13.42 -0.76 -6.85
CA ALA A 167 -13.40 -1.69 -5.74
C ALA A 167 -13.64 -3.07 -6.34
N SER A 168 -12.56 -3.71 -6.78
CA SER A 168 -12.63 -5.03 -7.39
C SER A 168 -12.80 -6.08 -6.29
N VAL A 169 -14.04 -6.53 -6.13
CA VAL A 169 -14.49 -7.53 -5.17
C VAL A 169 -13.75 -8.84 -5.38
N GLY A 170 -12.72 -9.12 -4.58
CA GLY A 170 -11.96 -10.36 -4.72
C GLY A 170 -11.36 -10.57 -6.12
N ALA A 171 -11.24 -9.51 -6.91
CA ALA A 171 -10.79 -9.57 -8.29
C ALA A 171 -9.51 -8.76 -8.43
N PHE A 172 -8.46 -9.35 -9.00
CA PHE A 172 -7.33 -8.58 -9.53
C PHE A 172 -7.82 -7.91 -10.82
N SER A 173 -8.50 -6.77 -10.70
CA SER A 173 -8.99 -6.02 -11.85
C SER A 173 -7.83 -5.38 -12.62
N VAL A 174 -8.06 -5.04 -13.89
CA VAL A 174 -7.09 -4.24 -14.68
C VAL A 174 -6.73 -2.94 -13.94
N VAL A 175 -7.64 -2.39 -13.15
CA VAL A 175 -7.39 -1.19 -12.36
C VAL A 175 -6.48 -1.46 -11.16
N SER A 176 -6.56 -2.63 -10.53
CA SER A 176 -5.58 -3.09 -9.53
C SER A 176 -4.20 -3.34 -10.17
N LEU A 177 -4.16 -3.83 -11.41
CA LEU A 177 -2.90 -3.91 -12.16
C LEU A 177 -2.32 -2.51 -12.44
N VAL A 178 -3.17 -1.54 -12.81
CA VAL A 178 -2.75 -0.15 -13.04
C VAL A 178 -2.33 0.54 -11.73
N SER A 179 -3.00 0.29 -10.60
CA SER A 179 -2.59 0.80 -9.29
C SER A 179 -1.26 0.22 -8.83
N SER A 180 -0.81 -0.90 -9.41
CA SER A 180 0.51 -1.47 -9.16
C SER A 180 1.65 -0.79 -9.91
N VAL A 181 1.40 -0.07 -11.01
CA VAL A 181 2.42 0.59 -11.85
C VAL A 181 3.29 1.64 -11.13
N PRO A 182 2.76 2.47 -10.20
CA PRO A 182 3.57 3.44 -9.45
C PRO A 182 4.73 2.80 -8.68
N MET A 183 4.56 1.55 -8.26
CA MET A 183 5.54 0.83 -7.46
C MET A 183 6.84 0.50 -8.22
N PRO A 184 6.83 -0.23 -9.35
CA PRO A 184 8.05 -0.52 -10.10
C PRO A 184 8.68 0.76 -10.66
N VAL A 185 7.86 1.75 -11.05
CA VAL A 185 8.37 3.08 -11.46
C VAL A 185 9.16 3.71 -10.31
N PHE A 186 8.63 3.66 -9.09
CA PHE A 186 9.31 4.22 -7.93
C PHE A 186 10.60 3.48 -7.59
N ILE A 187 10.62 2.15 -7.66
CA ILE A 187 11.85 1.36 -7.49
C ILE A 187 12.90 1.77 -8.52
N ILE A 188 12.51 1.91 -9.79
CA ILE A 188 13.43 2.36 -10.85
C ILE A 188 13.96 3.78 -10.53
N VAL A 189 13.10 4.70 -10.10
CA VAL A 189 13.51 6.06 -9.72
C VAL A 189 14.47 6.05 -8.53
N MET A 190 14.18 5.25 -7.49
CA MET A 190 15.07 5.04 -6.34
C MET A 190 16.45 4.52 -6.76
N LEU A 191 16.49 3.56 -7.68
CA LEU A 191 17.74 2.96 -8.16
C LEU A 191 18.53 3.86 -9.12
N THR A 192 17.88 4.84 -9.76
CA THR A 192 18.50 5.70 -10.80
C THR A 192 18.80 7.11 -10.32
N THR A 193 18.22 7.55 -9.20
CA THR A 193 18.35 8.92 -8.68
C THR A 193 18.79 8.92 -7.21
N SER A 194 19.11 10.10 -6.66
CA SER A 194 19.40 10.19 -5.23
C SER A 194 18.13 10.06 -4.39
N ALA A 195 18.24 9.51 -3.17
CA ALA A 195 17.12 9.31 -2.26
C ALA A 195 16.33 10.60 -1.98
N ALA A 196 16.97 11.77 -2.02
CA ALA A 196 16.32 13.06 -1.86
C ALA A 196 15.34 13.36 -3.00
N TRP A 197 15.74 13.14 -4.26
CA TRP A 197 14.88 13.34 -5.43
C TRP A 197 13.76 12.31 -5.48
N ALA A 198 14.06 11.06 -5.13
CA ALA A 198 13.04 10.02 -5.01
C ALA A 198 11.97 10.39 -3.96
N LEU A 199 12.38 10.88 -2.79
CA LEU A 199 11.46 11.30 -1.73
C LEU A 199 10.59 12.50 -2.13
N ILE A 200 11.15 13.48 -2.84
CA ILE A 200 10.38 14.61 -3.39
C ILE A 200 9.34 14.11 -4.40
N ALA A 201 9.74 13.24 -5.32
CA ALA A 201 8.84 12.65 -6.32
C ALA A 201 7.71 11.85 -5.65
N LEU A 202 8.01 11.10 -4.60
CA LEU A 202 7.06 10.32 -3.81
C LEU A 202 5.98 11.23 -3.18
N ILE A 203 6.42 12.30 -2.50
CA ILE A 203 5.51 13.25 -1.84
C ILE A 203 4.65 13.97 -2.88
N ALA A 204 5.24 14.42 -3.99
CA ALA A 204 4.51 15.07 -5.06
C ALA A 204 3.43 14.15 -5.66
N PHE A 205 3.76 12.87 -5.85
CA PHE A 205 2.81 11.86 -6.32
C PHE A 205 1.65 11.63 -5.34
N GLY A 206 1.94 11.52 -4.04
CA GLY A 206 0.91 11.39 -3.01
C GLY A 206 -0.06 12.59 -2.97
N ILE A 207 0.47 13.82 -3.07
CA ILE A 207 -0.34 15.05 -3.13
C ILE A 207 -1.21 15.06 -4.39
N LEU A 208 -0.65 14.70 -5.54
CA LEU A 208 -1.38 14.62 -6.80
C LEU A 208 -2.53 13.62 -6.73
N ALA A 209 -2.30 12.43 -6.15
CA ALA A 209 -3.31 11.40 -5.97
C ALA A 209 -4.49 11.89 -5.12
N ILE A 210 -4.22 12.63 -4.04
CA ILE A 210 -5.27 13.27 -3.21
C ILE A 210 -6.07 14.27 -4.02
N ALA A 211 -5.37 15.19 -4.70
CA ALA A 211 -6.00 16.25 -5.45
C ALA A 211 -6.94 15.68 -6.53
N LEU A 212 -6.48 14.67 -7.27
CA LEU A 212 -7.28 13.99 -8.29
C LEU A 212 -8.48 13.25 -7.69
N SER A 213 -8.32 12.58 -6.55
CA SER A 213 -9.41 11.90 -5.84
C SER A 213 -10.49 12.89 -5.39
N ILE A 214 -10.10 14.02 -4.80
CA ILE A 214 -11.02 15.09 -4.38
C ILE A 214 -11.73 15.71 -5.59
N ILE A 215 -11.00 16.05 -6.66
CA ILE A 215 -11.58 16.64 -7.87
C ILE A 215 -12.56 15.66 -8.52
N SER A 216 -12.20 14.37 -8.60
CA SER A 216 -13.07 13.32 -9.13
C SER A 216 -14.36 13.20 -8.31
N ALA A 217 -14.24 13.14 -6.97
CA ALA A 217 -15.38 13.08 -6.07
C ALA A 217 -16.28 14.32 -6.20
N HIS A 218 -15.69 15.52 -6.33
CA HIS A 218 -16.44 16.76 -6.47
C HIS A 218 -17.17 16.86 -7.82
N ARG A 219 -16.52 16.46 -8.92
CA ARG A 219 -17.13 16.45 -10.26
C ARG A 219 -18.28 15.48 -10.37
N ARG A 220 -18.14 14.28 -9.79
CA ARG A 220 -19.16 13.23 -9.88
C ARG A 220 -20.33 13.48 -8.96
N TYR A 221 -20.09 14.18 -7.86
CA TYR A 221 -21.12 14.49 -6.91
C TYR A 221 -21.11 15.95 -6.50
N PRO A 222 -21.49 16.86 -7.43
CA PRO A 222 -21.69 18.26 -7.09
C PRO A 222 -22.68 18.37 -5.92
N THR A 223 -22.46 19.37 -5.06
CA THR A 223 -22.99 19.55 -3.70
C THR A 223 -24.51 19.76 -3.60
N THR A 224 -25.32 18.98 -4.29
CA THR A 224 -26.77 19.01 -4.24
C THR A 224 -27.31 17.58 -4.10
N LEU A 225 -27.35 17.08 -2.87
CA LEU A 225 -28.54 16.34 -2.46
C LEU A 225 -29.60 17.43 -2.27
N GLN A 226 -30.37 17.74 -3.32
CA GLN A 226 -31.61 18.47 -3.09
C GLN A 226 -32.46 17.59 -2.15
N PRO A 227 -33.07 18.15 -1.10
CA PRO A 227 -34.08 17.42 -0.37
C PRO A 227 -35.16 16.98 -1.38
N ILE A 228 -35.52 15.71 -1.34
CA ILE A 228 -36.75 15.24 -1.96
C ILE A 228 -37.87 15.97 -1.20
N LEU A 229 -38.42 17.02 -1.82
CA LEU A 229 -39.70 17.62 -1.44
C LEU A 229 -40.83 16.73 -1.95
#